data_AF-A0A7Y1Y9H9-F1
#
_entry.id   AF-A0A7Y1Y9H9-F1
#
_cell.length_a   1.000
_cell.length_b   1.000
_cell.length_c   1.000
_cell.angle_alpha   90.00
_cell.angle_beta   90.00
_cell.angle_gamma   90.00
#
_symmetry.space_group_name_H-M   'P 1'
#
loop_
_entity.id
_entity.type
_entity.pdbx_description
1 polymer ?
#
loop_
_entity_poly.entity_id
_entity_poly.type
_entity_poly.pdbx_seq_one_letter_code
_entity_poly.pdbx_strand_id
1 'polypeptide(L)'
;MTTQVDPALERARKHVTEVRDFYYHLMVFLLVNAMLIALDLRTGPNDFFLGLDWSFWVLFGWGFGLLGHAVSVFFGDFRVQQIYEEEKRRELEIR
;
A
#
# COMPACT_ATOMS: atom_id res chain seq x y z
N MET A 1 -34.55 11.58 -10.62
CA MET A 1 -33.52 11.04 -11.52
C MET A 1 -32.38 10.55 -10.65
N THR A 2 -32.55 9.36 -10.06
CA THR A 2 -31.49 8.75 -9.24
C THR A 2 -30.49 8.15 -10.20
N THR A 3 -29.31 8.75 -10.31
CA THR A 3 -28.19 8.15 -11.03
C THR A 3 -27.88 6.83 -10.34
N GLN A 4 -28.32 5.71 -10.92
CA GLN A 4 -27.84 4.39 -10.55
C GLN A 4 -26.35 4.39 -10.87
N VAL A 5 -25.53 4.66 -9.86
CA VAL A 5 -24.07 4.61 -10.01
C VAL A 5 -23.74 3.16 -10.30
N ASP A 6 -23.29 2.88 -11.52
CA ASP A 6 -22.93 1.54 -11.93
C ASP A 6 -21.88 1.00 -10.93
N PRO A 7 -22.12 -0.16 -10.29
CA PRO A 7 -21.19 -0.74 -9.32
C PRO A 7 -19.79 -0.98 -9.92
N ALA A 8 -19.64 -1.09 -11.24
CA ALA A 8 -18.33 -1.12 -11.89
C ALA A 8 -17.60 0.24 -11.81
N LEU A 9 -18.32 1.35 -11.93
CA LEU A 9 -17.78 2.70 -11.86
C LEU A 9 -17.31 3.06 -10.44
N GLU A 10 -18.05 2.61 -9.42
CA GLU A 10 -17.69 2.82 -8.01
C GLU A 10 -16.41 2.04 -7.63
N ARG A 11 -16.29 0.79 -8.10
CA ARG A 11 -15.06 -0.02 -7.91
C ARG A 11 -13.86 0.62 -8.57
N ALA A 12 -14.00 1.07 -9.83
CA ALA A 12 -12.93 1.77 -10.53
C ALA A 12 -12.48 3.04 -9.77
N ARG A 13 -13.43 3.80 -9.21
CA ARG A 13 -13.11 4.99 -8.39
C ARG A 13 -12.37 4.65 -7.09
N LYS A 14 -12.79 3.59 -6.40
CA LYS A 14 -12.09 3.13 -5.18
C LYS A 14 -10.66 2.70 -5.49
N HIS A 15 -10.47 1.88 -6.52
CA HIS A 15 -9.13 1.43 -6.93
C HIS A 15 -8.19 2.61 -7.24
N VAL A 16 -8.66 3.60 -8.01
CA VAL A 16 -7.86 4.80 -8.32
C VAL A 16 -7.51 5.59 -7.06
N THR A 17 -8.42 5.65 -6.08
CA THR A 17 -8.17 6.35 -4.81
C THR A 17 -7.13 5.62 -3.97
N GLU A 18 -7.24 4.30 -3.86
CA GLU A 18 -6.28 3.47 -3.11
C GLU A 18 -4.88 3.50 -3.74
N VAL A 19 -4.79 3.42 -5.06
CA VAL A 19 -3.51 3.56 -5.78
C VAL A 19 -2.91 4.94 -5.53
N ARG A 20 -3.71 6.00 -5.57
CA ARG A 20 -3.23 7.36 -5.30
C ARG A 20 -2.70 7.51 -3.87
N ASP A 21 -3.42 6.98 -2.88
CA ASP A 21 -3.01 7.04 -1.47
C ASP A 21 -1.73 6.22 -1.22
N PHE A 22 -1.56 5.09 -1.93
CA PHE A 22 -0.30 4.34 -1.94
C PHE A 22 0.86 5.17 -2.49
N TYR A 23 0.67 5.88 -3.61
CA TYR A 23 1.71 6.76 -4.18
C TYR A 23 2.10 7.89 -3.23
N TYR A 24 1.14 8.48 -2.51
CA TYR A 24 1.45 9.48 -1.47
C TYR A 24 2.32 8.88 -0.36
N HIS A 25 1.96 7.70 0.15
CA HIS A 25 2.76 7.02 1.17
C HIS A 25 4.16 6.66 0.67
N LEU A 26 4.27 6.16 -0.57
CA LEU A 26 5.55 5.87 -1.20
C LEU A 26 6.42 7.13 -1.37
N MET A 27 5.84 8.25 -1.81
CA MET A 27 6.56 9.52 -1.93
C MET A 27 7.09 10.01 -0.58
N VAL A 28 6.25 10.01 0.46
CA VAL A 28 6.65 10.41 1.81
C VAL A 28 7.75 9.48 2.33
N PHE A 29 7.60 8.17 2.12
CA PHE A 29 8.62 7.18 2.47
C PHE A 29 9.96 7.49 1.80
N LEU A 30 9.98 7.72 0.48
CA LEU A 30 11.20 8.03 -0.25
C LEU A 30 11.83 9.35 0.22
N LEU A 31 11.04 10.41 0.42
CA LEU A 31 11.53 11.71 0.88
C LEU A 31 12.15 11.63 2.28
N VAL A 32 11.46 10.99 3.22
CA VAL A 32 11.94 10.85 4.60
C VAL A 32 13.20 9.98 4.63
N ASN A 33 13.20 8.83 3.95
CA ASN A 33 14.38 7.96 3.93
C ASN A 33 15.57 8.60 3.23
N ALA A 34 15.36 9.33 2.12
CA ALA A 34 16.43 10.08 1.46
C ALA A 34 17.02 11.17 2.37
N MET A 35 16.17 11.87 3.12
CA MET A 35 16.61 12.86 4.11
C MET A 35 17.40 12.20 5.24
N LEU A 36 16.95 11.06 5.74
CA LEU A 36 17.64 10.29 6.79
C LEU A 36 19.01 9.81 6.34
N ILE A 37 19.10 9.19 5.16
CA ILE A 37 20.38 8.74 4.58
C ILE A 37 21.32 9.94 4.37
N ALA A 38 20.80 11.08 3.90
CA ALA A 38 21.61 12.29 3.72
C ALA A 38 22.14 12.85 5.04
N LEU A 39 21.37 12.76 6.14
CA LEU A 39 21.83 13.13 7.48
C LEU A 39 22.88 12.14 7.99
N ASP A 40 22.67 10.85 7.76
CA ASP A 40 23.57 9.76 8.15
C ASP A 40 24.97 9.93 7.56
N LEU A 41 25.02 10.18 6.24
CA LEU A 41 26.25 10.44 5.49
C LEU A 41 27.03 11.65 6.04
N ARG A 42 26.36 12.59 6.72
CA ARG A 42 27.01 13.75 7.34
C ARG A 42 27.39 13.56 8.80
N THR A 43 26.79 12.59 9.50
CA THR A 43 26.95 12.46 10.96
C THR A 43 28.11 11.52 11.35
N GLY A 44 28.75 10.85 10.39
CA GLY A 44 29.86 9.91 10.64
C GLY A 44 29.36 8.61 11.30
N PRO A 45 30.16 7.51 11.24
CA PRO A 45 29.70 6.20 11.69
C PRO A 45 29.38 6.27 13.19
N ASN A 46 28.10 6.25 13.52
CA ASN A 46 27.63 6.16 14.89
C ASN A 46 27.35 4.69 15.16
N ASP A 47 28.28 4.04 15.85
CA ASP A 47 28.15 2.66 16.32
C ASP A 47 26.94 2.52 17.25
N PHE A 48 25.73 2.36 16.69
CA PHE A 48 24.55 2.05 17.48
C PHE A 48 24.11 0.60 17.25
N PHE A 49 24.13 -0.14 18.36
CA PHE A 49 23.64 -1.51 18.61
C PHE A 49 24.23 -2.66 17.76
N LEU A 50 24.52 -2.49 16.47
CA LEU A 50 25.01 -3.57 15.56
C LEU A 50 25.93 -3.09 14.41
N GLY A 51 26.41 -1.84 14.42
CA GLY A 51 27.13 -1.25 13.28
C GLY A 51 26.23 -0.88 12.10
N LEU A 52 24.92 -0.80 12.36
CA LEU A 52 23.89 -0.36 11.42
C LEU A 52 23.34 0.96 11.91
N ASP A 53 23.38 1.97 11.05
CA ASP A 53 22.87 3.28 11.38
C ASP A 53 21.36 3.24 11.67
N TRP A 54 20.91 4.09 12.59
CA TRP A 54 19.50 4.18 13.03
C TRP A 54 18.51 4.44 11.87
N SER A 55 19.00 5.00 10.76
CA SER A 55 18.29 5.21 9.51
C SER A 55 17.74 3.90 8.92
N PHE A 56 18.48 2.79 9.04
CA PHE A 56 18.06 1.47 8.56
C PHE A 56 16.85 0.92 9.30
N TRP A 57 16.73 1.18 10.60
CA TRP A 57 15.58 0.72 11.40
C TRP A 57 14.30 1.45 11.02
N VAL A 58 14.40 2.75 10.72
CA VAL A 58 13.27 3.52 10.20
C VAL A 58 12.86 2.97 8.82
N LEU A 59 13.84 2.69 7.96
CA LEU A 59 13.62 2.14 6.63
C LEU A 59 12.99 0.75 6.67
N PHE A 60 13.47 -0.15 7.54
CA PHE A 60 12.91 -1.49 7.70
C PHE A 60 11.52 -1.47 8.34
N GLY A 61 11.32 -0.72 9.43
CA GLY A 61 10.04 -0.65 10.14
C GLY A 61 8.94 -0.09 9.25
N TRP A 62 9.20 1.05 8.59
CA TRP A 62 8.21 1.66 7.69
C TRP A 62 8.12 0.95 6.34
N GLY A 63 9.23 0.41 5.84
CA GLY A 63 9.29 -0.34 4.58
C GLY A 63 8.43 -1.61 4.63
N PHE A 64 8.38 -2.29 5.77
CA PHE A 64 7.50 -3.45 5.95
C PHE A 64 6.02 -3.07 5.87
N GLY A 65 5.64 -1.93 6.46
CA GLY A 65 4.28 -1.39 6.37
C GLY A 65 3.90 -1.00 4.94
N LEU A 66 4.83 -0.38 4.21
CA LEU A 66 4.65 -0.02 2.81
C LEU A 66 4.48 -1.25 1.91
N LEU A 67 5.27 -2.31 2.13
CA LEU A 67 5.12 -3.58 1.42
C LEU A 67 3.76 -4.22 1.68
N GLY A 68 3.29 -4.22 2.94
CA GLY A 68 1.95 -4.70 3.28
C GLY A 68 0.85 -3.92 2.56
N HIS A 69 0.97 -2.60 2.51
CA HIS A 69 0.01 -1.74 1.80
C HIS A 69 0.06 -1.97 0.28
N ALA A 70 1.25 -2.12 -0.31
CA ALA A 70 1.42 -2.47 -1.72
C ALA A 70 0.70 -3.78 -2.05
N VAL A 71 0.94 -4.83 -1.26
CA VAL A 71 0.25 -6.12 -1.44
C VAL A 71 -1.26 -5.95 -1.32
N SER A 72 -1.75 -5.17 -0.36
CA SER A 72 -3.19 -4.91 -0.22
C SER A 72 -3.79 -4.20 -1.43
N VAL A 73 -3.12 -3.20 -2.00
CA VAL A 73 -3.65 -2.45 -3.14
C VAL A 73 -3.59 -3.27 -4.43
N PHE A 74 -2.50 -4.02 -4.66
CA PHE A 74 -2.32 -4.80 -5.88
C PHE A 74 -2.98 -6.19 -5.86
N PHE A 75 -3.08 -6.84 -4.69
CA PHE A 75 -3.71 -8.17 -4.53
C PHE A 75 -5.06 -8.14 -3.82
N GLY A 76 -5.47 -7.03 -3.20
CA GLY A 76 -6.78 -6.90 -2.55
C GLY A 76 -7.94 -7.05 -3.54
N ASP A 77 -7.82 -6.42 -4.71
CA ASP A 77 -8.85 -6.51 -5.76
C ASP A 77 -9.06 -7.93 -6.26
N PHE A 78 -8.00 -8.73 -6.35
CA PHE A 78 -8.12 -10.14 -6.76
C PHE A 78 -8.99 -10.94 -5.78
N ARG A 79 -8.84 -10.72 -4.48
CA ARG A 79 -9.63 -11.39 -3.44
C ARG A 79 -11.09 -10.96 -3.46
N VAL A 80 -11.33 -9.66 -3.63
CA VAL A 80 -12.70 -9.11 -3.72
C VAL A 80 -13.42 -9.65 -4.95
N GLN A 81 -12.71 -9.79 -6.08
CA GLN A 81 -13.27 -10.32 -7.31
C GLN A 81 -13.61 -11.82 -7.21
N GLN A 82 -12.78 -12.62 -6.53
CA GLN A 82 -13.09 -14.03 -6.27
C GLN A 82 -14.33 -14.21 -5.40
N ILE A 83 -14.48 -13.43 -4.34
CA ILE A 83 -15.67 -13.47 -3.47
C ILE A 83 -16.93 -13.14 -4.28
N TYR A 84 -16.85 -12.11 -5.14
CA TYR A 84 -17.97 -11.71 -5.99
C TYR A 84 -18.35 -12.80 -7.02
N GLU A 85 -17.36 -13.49 -7.60
CA GLU A 85 -17.62 -14.60 -8.51
C GLU A 85 -18.21 -15.83 -7.80
N GLU A 86 -17.80 -16.11 -6.56
CA GLU A 86 -18.36 -17.18 -5.74
C GLU A 86 -19.81 -16.90 -5.33
N GLU A 87 -20.13 -15.67 -4.90
CA GLU A 87 -21.50 -15.26 -4.57
C GLU A 87 -22.42 -15.38 -5.79
N LYS A 88 -21.97 -14.88 -6.95
CA LYS A 88 -22.75 -14.96 -8.19
C LYS A 88 -22.98 -16.40 -8.64
N ARG A 89 -22.02 -17.30 -8.41
CA ARG A 89 -22.17 -18.73 -8.70
C ARG A 89 -23.22 -19.37 -7.79
N ARG A 90 -23.21 -19.06 -6.49
CA ARG A 90 -24.21 -19.56 -5.53
C ARG A 90 -25.62 -19.07 -5.88
N GLU A 91 -25.77 -17.81 -6.29
CA GLU A 91 -27.07 -17.27 -6.72
C GLU A 91 -27.64 -18.01 -7.93
N LEU A 92 -26.78 -18.44 -8.87
CA LEU A 92 -27.19 -19.22 -10.05
C LEU A 92 -27.49 -20.68 -9.71
N GLU A 93 -26.87 -21.25 -8.68
CA GLU A 93 -27.11 -22.62 -8.22
C GLU A 93 -28.40 -22.76 -7.39
N ILE A 94 -28.86 -21.69 -6.75
CA ILE A 94 -30.08 -21.69 -5.91
C ILE A 94 -31.35 -21.37 -6.74
N ARG A 95 -31.21 -20.90 -7.99
CA ARG A 95 -32.31 -20.51 -8.88
C ARG A 95 -32.72 -21.62 -9.85
#